data_AF-A0A6M3JLQ8-F1
#
_entry.id   AF-A0A6M3JLQ8-F1
#
_cell.length_a   1.000
_cell.length_b   1.000
_cell.length_c   1.000
_cell.angle_alpha   90.00
_cell.angle_beta   90.00
_cell.angle_gamma   90.00
#
_symmetry.space_group_name_H-M   'P 1'
#
loop_
_entity.id
_entity.type
_entity.pdbx_description
1 polymer ?
#
loop_
_entity_poly.entity_id
_entity_poly.type
_entity_poly.pdbx_seq_one_letter_code
_entity_poly.pdbx_strand_id
1 'polypeptide(L)'
;MTEPCKKSEGMKQLLDDFTLGVWGRTRIDSIKQDICVGCGEEATSFTDAVSRKEYSISGLCQVCQDKVFGTDEEEEYYEEEADVLG
;
A
#
# COMPACT_ATOMS: atom_id res chain seq x y z
N MET A 1 7.82 2.05 15.23
CA MET A 1 7.60 0.61 15.02
C MET A 1 6.12 0.31 15.18
N THR A 2 5.48 0.03 14.05
CA THR A 2 4.05 -0.27 13.97
C THR A 2 3.81 -1.72 14.40
N GLU A 3 2.74 -1.97 15.17
CA GLU A 3 2.34 -3.33 15.53
C GLU A 3 1.51 -3.96 14.41
N PRO A 4 1.86 -5.18 13.92
CA PRO A 4 1.05 -5.89 12.94
C PRO A 4 -0.36 -6.19 13.46
N CYS A 5 -1.37 -6.06 12.61
CA CYS A 5 -2.75 -6.37 13.00
C CYS A 5 -2.87 -7.83 13.47
N LYS A 6 -3.69 -8.06 14.51
CA LYS A 6 -3.96 -9.40 15.03
C LYS A 6 -4.61 -10.26 13.96
N LYS A 7 -4.04 -11.44 13.71
CA LYS A 7 -4.57 -12.52 12.87
C LYS A 7 -4.38 -13.85 13.60
N SER A 8 -5.09 -14.90 13.20
CA SER A 8 -4.82 -16.26 13.71
C SER A 8 -3.43 -16.72 13.29
N GLU A 9 -2.83 -17.67 14.02
CA GLU A 9 -1.47 -18.18 13.70
C GLU A 9 -1.39 -18.74 12.27
N GLY A 10 -2.37 -19.55 11.85
CA GLY A 10 -2.39 -20.08 10.48
C GLY A 10 -2.46 -18.99 9.41
N MET A 11 -3.19 -17.90 9.67
CA MET A 11 -3.26 -16.78 8.72
C MET A 11 -1.97 -15.96 8.71
N LYS A 12 -1.29 -15.80 9.86
CA LYS A 12 0.02 -15.15 9.90
C LYS A 12 1.03 -15.90 9.04
N GLN A 13 1.12 -17.22 9.24
CA GLN A 13 2.05 -18.07 8.49
C GLN A 13 1.77 -18.02 6.99
N LEU A 14 0.51 -18.17 6.59
CA LEU A 14 0.13 -18.12 5.18
C LEU A 14 0.53 -16.79 4.50
N LEU A 15 0.32 -15.67 5.17
CA LEU A 15 0.67 -14.35 4.65
C LEU A 15 2.19 -14.14 4.60
N ASP A 16 2.91 -14.57 5.64
CA ASP A 16 4.37 -14.48 5.66
C ASP A 16 5.00 -15.36 4.58
N ASP A 17 4.52 -16.60 4.39
CA ASP A 17 4.98 -17.50 3.33
C ASP A 17 4.73 -16.91 1.94
N PHE A 18 3.53 -16.34 1.72
CA PHE A 18 3.20 -15.69 0.46
C PHE A 18 4.11 -14.50 0.18
N THR A 19 4.24 -13.59 1.15
CA THR A 19 5.05 -12.38 0.98
C THR A 19 6.54 -12.69 0.84
N LEU A 20 7.03 -13.70 1.56
CA LEU A 20 8.37 -14.22 1.39
C LEU A 20 8.59 -14.80 -0.01
N GLY A 21 7.63 -15.54 -0.55
CA GLY A 21 7.72 -16.11 -1.91
C GLY A 21 7.65 -15.06 -3.03
N VAL A 22 6.85 -14.02 -2.87
CA VAL A 22 6.65 -12.99 -3.91
C VAL A 22 7.72 -11.91 -3.86
N TRP A 23 8.12 -11.47 -2.67
CA TRP A 23 8.99 -10.30 -2.48
C TRP A 23 10.27 -10.57 -1.69
N GLY A 24 10.44 -11.78 -1.16
CA GLY A 24 11.62 -12.14 -0.35
C GLY A 24 11.61 -11.57 1.07
N ARG A 25 10.47 -11.06 1.56
CA ARG A 25 10.34 -10.46 2.89
C ARG A 25 9.03 -10.91 3.52
N THR A 26 9.05 -11.20 4.81
CA THR A 26 7.83 -11.51 5.56
C THR A 26 7.06 -10.23 5.85
N ARG A 27 5.74 -10.33 5.92
CA ARG A 27 4.87 -9.22 6.29
C ARG A 27 5.13 -8.77 7.73
N ILE A 28 5.25 -9.71 8.67
CA ILE A 28 5.43 -9.36 10.10
C ILE A 28 6.74 -8.60 10.34
N ASP A 29 7.86 -9.07 9.79
CA ASP A 29 9.15 -8.43 10.05
C ASP A 29 9.25 -7.08 9.35
N SER A 30 8.65 -6.95 8.16
CA SER A 30 8.57 -5.67 7.44
C SER A 30 7.79 -4.63 8.24
N ILE A 31 6.61 -4.97 8.77
CA ILE A 31 5.78 -4.05 9.57
C ILE A 31 6.51 -3.59 10.85
N LYS A 32 7.16 -4.52 11.56
CA LYS A 32 7.89 -4.20 12.80
C LYS A 32 9.08 -3.27 12.57
N GLN A 33 9.71 -3.37 11.41
CA GLN A 33 10.86 -2.55 11.01
C GLN A 33 10.45 -1.24 10.33
N ASP A 34 9.15 -0.95 10.20
CA ASP A 34 8.61 0.17 9.44
C ASP A 34 9.14 0.19 7.97
N ILE A 35 9.25 -1.00 7.35
CA ILE A 35 9.64 -1.22 5.95
C ILE A 35 8.45 -1.76 5.13
N CYS A 36 8.38 -1.42 3.85
CA CYS A 36 7.38 -1.92 2.92
C CYS A 36 7.68 -3.37 2.51
N VAL A 37 6.72 -4.27 2.69
CA VAL A 37 6.84 -5.68 2.29
C VAL A 37 6.96 -5.86 0.78
N GLY A 38 6.42 -4.92 -0.01
CA GLY A 38 6.45 -4.96 -1.48
C GLY A 38 7.75 -4.41 -2.07
N CYS A 39 7.98 -3.10 -1.92
CA CYS A 39 9.14 -2.43 -2.51
C CYS A 39 10.42 -2.51 -1.66
N GLY A 40 10.33 -2.78 -0.36
CA GLY A 40 11.49 -2.82 0.55
C GLY A 40 11.99 -1.45 1.02
N GLU A 41 11.34 -0.36 0.66
CA GLU A 41 11.66 0.99 1.14
C GLU A 41 10.99 1.29 2.50
N GLU A 42 11.40 2.40 3.13
CA GLU A 42 10.84 2.85 4.39
C GLU A 42 9.33 3.17 4.28
N ALA A 43 8.57 2.78 5.29
CA ALA A 43 7.12 2.92 5.37
C ALA A 43 6.71 3.71 6.64
N THR A 44 7.29 4.90 6.83
CA THR A 44 7.05 5.74 8.01
C THR A 44 6.06 6.89 7.78
N SER A 45 5.86 7.28 6.51
CA SER A 45 4.96 8.36 6.09
C SER A 45 3.68 7.81 5.47
N PHE A 46 2.53 8.32 5.94
CA PHE A 46 1.19 7.96 5.45
C PHE A 46 0.34 9.23 5.38
N THR A 47 -0.55 9.31 4.39
CA THR A 47 -1.43 10.47 4.16
C THR A 47 -2.44 10.64 5.28
N ASP A 48 -2.97 9.53 5.79
CA ASP A 48 -3.97 9.54 6.84
C ASP A 48 -3.90 8.30 7.78
N ALA A 49 -4.80 8.31 8.76
CA ALA A 49 -4.89 7.24 9.74
C ALA A 49 -5.41 5.91 9.16
N VAL A 50 -6.17 5.96 8.07
CA VAL A 50 -6.65 4.77 7.36
C VAL A 50 -5.48 4.10 6.65
N SER A 51 -4.68 4.82 5.87
CA SER A 51 -3.48 4.29 5.22
C SER A 51 -2.46 3.74 6.21
N ARG A 52 -2.29 4.41 7.37
CA ARG A 52 -1.46 3.87 8.47
C ARG A 52 -2.02 2.57 9.05
N LYS A 53 -3.34 2.46 9.20
CA LYS A 53 -3.99 1.23 9.66
C LYS A 53 -3.85 0.12 8.60
N GLU A 54 -4.00 0.44 7.33
CA GLU A 54 -3.81 -0.50 6.22
C GLU A 54 -2.39 -1.04 6.17
N TYR A 55 -1.38 -0.20 6.44
CA TYR A 55 0.00 -0.68 6.61
C TYR A 55 0.11 -1.77 7.67
N SER A 56 -0.53 -1.60 8.83
CA SER A 56 -0.54 -2.65 9.87
C SER A 56 -1.22 -3.95 9.41
N ILE A 57 -2.06 -3.90 8.38
CA ILE A 57 -2.80 -5.03 7.82
C ILE A 57 -2.05 -5.68 6.65
N SER A 58 -1.46 -4.91 5.74
CA SER A 58 -0.86 -5.41 4.49
C SER A 58 0.66 -5.42 4.52
N GLY A 59 1.29 -4.46 5.22
CA GLY A 59 2.72 -4.19 5.16
C GLY A 59 3.14 -3.31 3.98
N LEU A 60 2.23 -2.71 3.22
CA LEU A 60 2.56 -1.83 2.09
C LEU A 60 2.73 -0.37 2.53
N CYS A 61 3.79 0.32 2.07
CA CYS A 61 3.92 1.77 2.26
C CYS A 61 2.85 2.54 1.47
N GLN A 62 2.66 3.83 1.78
CA GLN A 62 1.70 4.70 1.10
C GLN A 62 1.80 4.60 -0.43
N VAL A 63 2.99 4.76 -1.01
CA VAL A 63 3.20 4.72 -2.46
C VAL A 63 2.76 3.39 -3.08
N CYS A 64 2.92 2.28 -2.37
CA CYS A 64 2.45 0.97 -2.83
C CYS A 64 0.94 0.79 -2.63
N GLN A 65 0.38 1.35 -1.55
CA GLN A 65 -1.08 1.39 -1.35
C GLN A 65 -1.74 2.19 -2.46
N ASP A 66 -1.22 3.37 -2.80
CA ASP A 66 -1.73 4.25 -3.86
C ASP A 66 -1.72 3.55 -5.23
N LYS A 67 -0.73 2.69 -5.51
CA LYS A 67 -0.73 1.90 -6.76
C LYS A 67 -1.80 0.81 -6.82
N VAL A 68 -2.28 0.35 -5.66
CA VAL A 68 -3.29 -0.71 -5.56
C VAL A 68 -4.70 -0.12 -5.43
N PHE A 69 -4.84 0.99 -4.72
CA PHE A 69 -6.11 1.60 -4.31
C PHE A 69 -6.33 3.02 -4.86
N GLY A 70 -5.29 3.68 -5.36
CA GLY A 70 -5.37 5.01 -5.94
C GLY A 70 -5.97 4.97 -7.34
N THR A 71 -7.28 4.90 -7.37
CA THR A 71 -8.10 5.17 -8.56
C THR A 71 -9.29 6.00 -8.10
N ASP A 72 -9.53 7.10 -8.81
CA ASP A 72 -10.71 7.97 -8.82
C ASP A 72 -10.47 9.39 -8.24
N GLU A 73 -10.23 10.35 -9.14
CA GLU A 73 -10.18 11.84 -9.06
C GLU A 73 -8.93 12.35 -9.83
N GLU A 74 -8.95 12.99 -11.01
CA GLU A 74 -9.95 13.73 -11.78
C GLU A 74 -9.70 13.54 -13.30
N GLU A 75 -10.61 12.90 -14.03
CA GLU A 75 -10.78 13.16 -15.47
C GLU A 75 -11.87 14.25 -15.61
N GLU A 76 -11.48 15.52 -15.47
CA GLU A 76 -12.31 16.64 -15.93
C GLU A 76 -11.48 17.49 -16.90
N TYR A 77 -11.43 17.08 -18.17
CA TYR A 77 -10.90 17.89 -19.26
C TYR A 77 -12.08 18.49 -20.03
N TYR A 78 -12.26 19.80 -19.91
CA TYR A 78 -13.19 20.58 -20.75
C TYR A 78 -12.60 20.65 -22.16
N GLU A 79 -13.28 20.09 -23.16
CA GLU A 79 -13.01 20.39 -24.57
C GLU A 79 -13.54 21.80 -24.91
N GLU A 80 -12.83 22.84 -24.48
CA GLU A 80 -13.10 24.23 -24.85
C GLU A 80 -12.14 24.73 -25.94
N GLU A 81 -11.91 23.94 -27.00
CA GLU A 81 -11.16 24.38 -28.19
C GLU A 81 -11.85 23.86 -29.48
N ALA A 82 -13.18 23.95 -29.55
CA ALA A 82 -13.90 23.93 -30.83
C ALA A 82 -13.85 25.32 -31.51
N ASP A 83 -12.66 25.91 -31.53
CA ASP A 83 -12.28 27.08 -32.33
C ASP A 83 -11.79 26.60 -33.72
N VAL A 84 -12.58 25.78 -34.41
CA VAL A 84 -12.51 25.55 -35.87
C VAL A 84 -13.91 25.11 -36.29
N LEU A 85 -14.80 26.00 -36.73
CA LEU A 85 -14.98 26.37 -38.14
C LEU A 85 -15.82 27.65 -38.19
N GLY A 86 -15.27 28.68 -38.83
CA GLY A 86 -16.01 29.85 -39.26
C GLY A 86 -17.03 29.57 -40.36
#